data_AF-A0A2U1JYA0-F1
#
_entry.id   AF-A0A2U1JYA0-F1
#
_cell.length_a   1.000
_cell.length_b   1.000
_cell.length_c   1.000
_cell.angle_alpha   90.00
_cell.angle_beta   90.00
_cell.angle_gamma   90.00
#
_symmetry.space_group_name_H-M   'P 1'
#
loop_
_entity.id
_entity.type
_entity.pdbx_description
1 polymer ?
#
loop_
_entity_poly.entity_id
_entity_poly.type
_entity_poly.pdbx_seq_one_letter_code
_entity_poly.pdbx_strand_id
1 'polypeptide(L)' 'MNNTEVMMKVSEVSGINIDDCQKVLNAFEEVLSDELTHSKDVSNAFDKIYKVLSFLKNKKRRVSWTI' A
#
# COMPACT_ATOMS: atom_id res chain seq x y z
N MET A 1 -2.89 3.96 -12.63
CA MET A 1 -2.69 2.50 -12.51
C MET A 1 -3.95 1.95 -11.88
N ASN A 2 -4.65 1.04 -12.55
CA ASN A 2 -5.81 0.36 -11.96
C ASN A 2 -5.36 -0.76 -10.99
N ASN A 3 -6.27 -1.27 -10.14
CA ASN A 3 -5.92 -2.30 -9.15
C ASN A 3 -5.30 -3.55 -9.82
N THR A 4 -5.80 -3.95 -10.99
CA THR A 4 -5.29 -5.09 -11.76
C THR A 4 -3.83 -4.89 -12.18
N GLU A 5 -3.48 -3.73 -12.71
CA GLU A 5 -2.11 -3.36 -13.08
C GLU A 5 -1.18 -3.35 -11.87
N VAL A 6 -1.65 -2.84 -10.72
CA VAL A 6 -0.89 -2.85 -9.46
C VAL A 6 -0.60 -4.29 -9.03
N MET A 7 -1.62 -5.15 -8.98
CA MET A 7 -1.48 -6.54 -8.55
C MET A 7 -0.58 -7.34 -9.48
N MET A 8 -0.74 -7.20 -10.80
CA MET A 8 0.16 -7.82 -11.78
C MET A 8 1.61 -7.38 -11.55
N LYS A 9 1.85 -6.09 -11.32
CA LYS A 9 3.21 -5.59 -11.12
C LYS A 9 3.83 -6.07 -9.80
N VAL A 10 3.03 -6.11 -8.73
CA VAL A 10 3.47 -6.65 -7.43
C VAL A 10 3.78 -8.14 -7.54
N SER A 11 2.92 -8.92 -8.19
CA SER A 11 3.13 -10.34 -8.43
C SER A 11 4.42 -10.58 -9.23
N GLU A 12 4.62 -9.86 -10.34
CA GLU A 12 5.82 -9.93 -11.18
C GLU A 12 7.11 -9.67 -10.38
N VAL A 13 7.12 -8.63 -9.53
CA VAL A 13 8.31 -8.21 -8.80
C VAL A 13 8.59 -9.08 -7.57
N SER A 14 7.55 -9.58 -6.91
CA SER A 14 7.68 -10.32 -5.64
C SER A 14 7.68 -11.84 -5.79
N GLY A 15 7.23 -12.38 -6.93
CA GLY A 15 7.00 -13.81 -7.12
C GLY A 15 5.78 -14.35 -6.36
N ILE A 16 4.98 -13.48 -5.73
CA ILE A 16 3.75 -13.85 -5.02
C ILE A 16 2.62 -14.09 -6.04
N ASN A 17 1.78 -15.09 -5.79
CA ASN A 17 0.60 -15.36 -6.61
C ASN A 17 -0.33 -14.14 -6.63
N ILE A 18 -0.86 -13.79 -7.80
CA ILE A 18 -1.81 -12.71 -7.99
C ILE A 18 -3.06 -12.83 -7.10
N ASP A 19 -3.52 -14.06 -6.81
CA ASP A 19 -4.64 -14.30 -5.90
C ASP A 19 -4.33 -13.84 -4.47
N ASP A 20 -3.09 -14.02 -4.03
CA ASP A 20 -2.65 -13.58 -2.72
C ASP A 20 -2.41 -12.06 -2.70
N CYS A 21 -1.95 -11.47 -3.82
CA CYS A 21 -1.92 -10.02 -3.99
C CYS A 21 -3.31 -9.40 -3.87
N GLN A 22 -4.33 -10.03 -4.45
CA GLN A 22 -5.73 -9.58 -4.35
C GLN A 22 -6.24 -9.63 -2.91
N LYS A 23 -5.97 -10.70 -2.18
CA LYS A 23 -6.38 -10.83 -0.77
C LYS A 23 -5.77 -9.72 0.10
N VAL A 24 -4.47 -9.46 -0.06
CA VAL A 24 -3.79 -8.40 0.67
C VAL A 24 -4.34 -7.02 0.31
N LEU A 25 -4.59 -6.77 -0.98
CA LEU A 25 -5.14 -5.49 -1.43
C LEU A 25 -6.55 -5.26 -0.86
N ASN A 26 -7.42 -6.28 -0.88
CA ASN A 26 -8.77 -6.20 -0.31
C ASN A 26 -8.73 -5.93 1.20
N ALA A 27 -7.89 -6.67 1.94
CA ALA A 27 -7.74 -6.47 3.38
C ALA A 27 -7.21 -5.07 3.70
N PHE A 28 -6.30 -4.54 2.87
CA PHE A 28 -5.80 -3.18 3.02
C PHE A 28 -6.89 -2.13 2.76
N GLU A 29 -7.70 -2.30 1.72
CA GLU A 29 -8.84 -1.42 1.42
C GLU A 29 -9.89 -1.44 2.54
N GLU A 30 -10.20 -2.61 3.08
CA GLU A 30 -11.14 -2.78 4.20
C GLU A 30 -10.65 -2.05 5.46
N VAL A 31 -9.39 -2.29 5.87
CA VAL A 31 -8.79 -1.61 7.03
C VAL A 31 -8.72 -0.10 6.82
N LEU A 32 -8.39 0.35 5.61
CA LEU A 32 -8.32 1.78 5.29
C LEU A 32 -9.70 2.43 5.35
N SER A 33 -10.72 1.76 4.80
CA SER A 33 -12.11 2.21 4.83
C SER A 33 -12.63 2.30 6.27
N ASP A 34 -12.34 1.29 7.08
CA ASP A 34 -12.72 1.26 8.49
C ASP A 34 -12.04 2.39 9.28
N GLU A 35 -10.74 2.61 9.08
CA GLU A 35 -10.02 3.71 9.73
C GLU A 35 -10.51 5.09 9.27
N LEU A 36 -10.88 5.24 7.99
CA LEU A 36 -11.44 6.48 7.45
C LEU A 36 -12.83 6.78 8.01
N THR A 37 -13.71 5.79 8.08
CA THR A 37 -15.07 5.93 8.63
C THR A 37 -15.08 6.20 10.12
N HIS A 38 -14.08 5.69 10.86
CA HIS A 38 -13.89 5.95 12.28
C HIS A 38 -13.02 7.18 12.58
N SER A 39 -12.45 7.83 11.56
CA SER A 39 -11.66 9.05 11.74
C SER A 39 -12.58 10.26 11.97
N LYS A 40 -12.31 11.04 13.03
CA LYS A 40 -13.06 12.26 13.35
C LYS A 40 -13.02 13.33 12.26
N ASP A 41 -11.98 13.31 11.42
CA ASP A 41 -11.76 14.28 10.36
C ASP A 41 -10.85 13.71 9.27
N VAL A 42 -11.19 13.99 8.00
CA VAL A 42 -10.51 13.44 6.82
C VAL A 42 -9.02 13.81 6.81
N SER A 43 -8.66 15.01 7.27
CA SER A 43 -7.26 15.45 7.41
C SER A 43 -6.41 14.54 8.31
N ASN A 44 -6.97 14.02 9.41
CA ASN A 44 -6.21 13.20 10.35
C ASN A 44 -5.92 11.80 9.78
N ALA A 45 -6.83 11.27 8.96
CA ALA A 45 -6.61 10.01 8.25
C ALA A 45 -5.55 10.15 7.13
N PHE A 46 -5.60 11.23 6.35
CA PHE A 46 -4.57 11.52 5.36
C PHE A 46 -3.19 11.70 6.00
N ASP A 47 -3.09 12.33 7.17
CA ASP A 47 -1.82 12.46 7.91
C ASP A 47 -1.23 11.09 8.30
N LYS A 48 -2.07 10.15 8.75
CA LYS A 48 -1.64 8.78 9.05
C LYS A 48 -1.16 8.05 7.80
N ILE A 49 -1.90 8.16 6.69
CA ILE A 49 -1.53 7.57 5.40
C ILE A 49 -0.21 8.17 4.89
N TYR A 50 -0.03 9.48 4.98
CA TYR A 50 1.21 10.16 4.60
C TYR A 50 2.40 9.72 5.46
N LYS A 51 2.21 9.49 6.77
CA LYS A 51 3.26 8.92 7.63
C LYS A 51 3.67 7.52 7.18
N VAL A 52 2.72 6.65 6.83
CA VAL A 52 3.02 5.30 6.32
C VAL A 52 3.74 5.38 4.97
N LEU A 53 3.24 6.20 4.04
CA LEU A 53 3.86 6.40 2.72
C LEU A 53 5.26 7.01 2.82
N SER A 54 5.47 7.97 3.71
CA SER A 54 6.80 8.58 3.93
C SER A 54 7.79 7.60 4.53
N PHE A 55 7.34 6.68 5.41
CA PHE A 55 8.16 5.59 5.92
C PHE A 55 8.61 4.64 4.80
N LEU A 56 7.67 4.23 3.93
CA LEU A 56 7.97 3.37 2.77
C LEU A 56 8.90 4.07 1.76
N LYS A 57 8.68 5.37 1.49
CA LYS A 57 9.52 6.18 0.60
C LYS A 57 10.95 6.33 1.14
N ASN A 58 11.12 6.46 2.46
CA ASN A 58 12.43 6.53 3.10
C ASN A 58 13.17 5.18 3.14
N LYS A 59 12.46 4.04 3.07
CA LYS A 59 13.08 2.71 2.92
C LYS A 59 13.72 2.55 1.54
N LYS A 60 13.12 3.09 0.48
CA LYS A 60 13.67 3.08 -0.89
C LYS A 60 15.00 3.83 -1.02
N ARG A 61 15.30 4.78 -0.12
CA ARG A 61 16.60 5.48 -0.07
C ARG A 61 17.73 4.70 0.62
N ARG A 62 17.42 3.63 1.36
CA ARG A 62 18.45 2.78 2.02
C ARG A 62 18.77 1.49 1.28
N VAL A 63 18.00 1.13 0.27
CA VAL A 63 18.32 0.00 -0.61
C VAL A 63 18.79 0.59 -1.94
N SER A 64 20.05 1.04 -1.97
CA SER A 64 20.81 1.16 -3.21
C SER A 64 20.94 -0.25 -3.78
N TRP A 65 20.02 -0.64 -4.66
CA TRP A 65 20.34 -1.69 -5.62
C TRP A 65 21.39 -1.08 -6.55
N THR A 66 22.66 -1.23 -6.16
CA THR A 66 23.76 -1.20 -7.10
C THR A 66 23.51 -2.39 -8.03
N ILE A 67 23.12 -2.07 -9.26
CA ILE A 67 23.15 -2.99 -10.41
C ILE A 67 24.62 -3.29 -10.71
#